data_AF-A0A1T1BSW5-F1
#
_entry.id   AF-A0A1T1BSW5-F1
#
_cell.length_a   1.000
_cell.length_b   1.000
_cell.length_c   1.000
_cell.angle_alpha   90.00
_cell.angle_beta   90.00
_cell.angle_gamma   90.00
#
_symmetry.space_group_name_H-M   'P 1'
#
loop_
_entity.id
_entity.type
_entity.pdbx_description
1 polymer ?
#
loop_
_entity_poly.entity_id
_entity_poly.type
_entity_poly.pdbx_seq_one_letter_code
_entity_poly.pdbx_strand_id
1 'polypeptide(L)'
;MTKTLNFIVLFFSIISFVGCKKNADEIQRQYFVDDSKNVEILSVNYCVDNFGNVSSVAIIPEKTTYKNKEKIKEVIDDLKNIYFSPDSEQRNECHDYNFIFINPKYENNKLDSSKISKCYELRKGSYKYVDGSFPEITIIRNDEFQIEKNQKQTSKFKIEWPNDTNYILTYLTGSNKRLDFFIGRKIYVEIIDILSDGSYVYRATLTDGSLATGILKKNNS
;
A
#
# COMPACT_ATOMS: atom_id res chain seq x y z
N MET A 1 4.65 74.25 22.07
CA MET A 1 4.34 73.13 23.00
C MET A 1 3.21 72.33 22.38
N THR A 2 3.54 71.34 21.53
CA THR A 2 2.63 70.26 21.10
C THR A 2 3.45 69.30 20.23
N LYS A 3 3.90 68.19 20.81
CA LYS A 3 4.44 67.05 20.06
C LYS A 3 3.28 66.09 19.83
N THR A 4 2.86 65.96 18.59
CA THR A 4 1.94 64.90 18.14
C THR A 4 2.73 63.59 18.10
N LEU A 5 2.41 62.69 19.04
CA LEU A 5 2.98 61.36 19.11
C LEU A 5 2.19 60.47 18.14
N ASN A 6 2.78 60.16 16.98
CA ASN A 6 2.22 59.17 16.05
C ASN A 6 2.35 57.78 16.67
N PHE A 7 1.24 57.24 17.17
CA PHE A 7 1.12 55.86 17.61
C PHE A 7 0.89 54.97 16.37
N ILE A 8 1.98 54.53 15.74
CA ILE A 8 1.91 53.47 14.72
C ILE A 8 1.82 52.15 15.49
N VAL A 9 0.59 51.65 15.68
CA VAL A 9 0.36 50.27 16.11
C VAL A 9 0.67 49.37 14.92
N LEU A 10 1.89 48.84 14.87
CA LEU A 10 2.26 47.73 14.01
C LEU A 10 1.54 46.47 14.52
N PHE A 11 0.34 46.22 14.00
CA PHE A 11 -0.27 44.89 14.04
C PHE A 11 0.59 43.97 13.16
N PHE A 12 1.63 43.37 13.74
CA PHE A 12 2.18 42.14 13.22
C PHE A 12 1.10 41.08 13.40
N SER A 13 0.23 40.95 12.40
CA SER A 13 -0.56 39.74 12.20
C SER A 13 0.43 38.61 11.96
N ILE A 14 0.85 37.96 13.05
CA ILE A 14 1.43 36.63 13.02
C ILE A 14 0.32 35.76 12.45
N ILE A 15 0.27 35.65 11.12
CA ILE A 15 -0.36 34.53 10.46
C ILE A 15 0.52 33.36 10.89
N SER A 16 0.22 32.78 12.04
CA SER A 16 0.72 31.46 12.38
C SER A 16 0.28 30.59 11.22
N PHE A 17 1.24 30.22 10.36
CA PHE A 17 1.13 29.11 9.45
C PHE A 17 0.91 27.87 10.33
N VAL A 18 -0.31 27.72 10.84
CA VAL A 18 -0.83 26.43 11.26
C VAL A 18 -0.99 25.71 9.94
N GLY A 19 0.07 25.00 9.53
CA GLY A 19 0.02 24.16 8.34
C GLY A 19 -1.25 23.32 8.44
N CYS A 20 -2.13 23.44 7.45
CA CYS A 20 -3.31 22.62 7.38
C CYS A 20 -2.85 21.17 7.42
N LYS A 21 -3.27 20.45 8.46
CA LYS A 21 -3.00 19.02 8.55
C LYS A 21 -3.76 18.31 7.43
N LYS A 22 -3.11 17.31 6.84
CA LYS A 22 -3.72 16.44 5.85
C LYS A 22 -4.70 15.50 6.55
N ASN A 23 -5.79 15.15 5.90
CA ASN A 23 -6.74 14.17 6.42
C ASN A 23 -6.23 12.74 6.21
N ALA A 24 -6.77 11.78 6.96
CA ALA A 24 -6.39 10.36 6.85
C ALA A 24 -6.51 9.79 5.42
N ASP A 25 -7.47 10.27 4.63
CA ASP A 25 -7.69 9.82 3.25
C ASP A 25 -6.58 10.31 2.28
N GLU A 26 -5.75 11.26 2.72
CA GLU A 26 -4.65 11.83 1.95
C GLU A 26 -3.30 11.12 2.23
N ILE A 27 -3.30 10.02 2.99
CA ILE A 27 -2.10 9.21 3.19
C ILE A 27 -1.66 8.60 1.85
N GLN A 28 -0.54 9.09 1.33
CA GLN A 28 0.09 8.49 0.16
C GLN A 28 0.72 7.14 0.54
N ARG A 29 0.20 6.06 -0.04
CA ARG A 29 0.64 4.69 0.22
C ARG A 29 1.81 4.23 -0.65
N GLN A 30 1.92 4.75 -1.86
CA GLN A 30 2.89 4.30 -2.88
C GLN A 30 3.76 5.46 -3.36
N TYR A 31 5.06 5.20 -3.48
CA TYR A 31 6.07 6.15 -3.94
C TYR A 31 6.88 5.51 -5.06
N PHE A 32 7.03 6.21 -6.18
CA PHE A 32 7.98 5.84 -7.22
C PHE A 32 9.34 6.46 -6.89
N VAL A 33 10.37 5.62 -6.73
CA VAL A 33 11.71 6.03 -6.29
C VAL A 33 12.79 5.25 -7.04
N ASP A 34 13.79 5.96 -7.58
CA ASP A 34 14.82 5.37 -8.44
C ASP A 34 15.71 4.35 -7.74
N ASP A 35 15.82 4.46 -6.42
CA ASP A 35 16.68 3.62 -5.59
C ASP A 35 16.01 2.32 -5.12
N SER A 36 14.73 2.13 -5.41
CA SER A 36 14.06 0.84 -5.19
C SER A 36 14.49 -0.16 -6.26
N LYS A 37 14.90 -1.37 -5.87
CA LYS A 37 15.32 -2.39 -6.85
C LYS A 37 14.14 -2.84 -7.73
N ASN A 38 13.00 -3.14 -7.10
CA ASN A 38 11.78 -3.57 -7.75
C ASN A 38 10.56 -2.97 -7.04
N VAL A 39 10.14 -3.60 -5.94
CA VAL A 39 9.09 -3.15 -5.02
C VAL A 39 9.59 -3.47 -3.62
N GLU A 40 9.62 -2.47 -2.75
CA GLU A 40 10.13 -2.57 -1.39
C GLU A 40 9.16 -1.90 -0.43
N ILE A 41 9.27 -2.19 0.86
CA ILE A 41 8.30 -1.81 1.87
C ILE A 41 8.98 -1.16 3.06
N LEU A 42 8.34 -0.11 3.56
CA LEU A 42 8.52 0.41 4.91
C LEU A 42 7.30 0.02 5.73
N SER A 43 7.50 -0.81 6.74
CA SER A 43 6.48 -1.13 7.73
C SER A 43 6.68 -0.27 8.97
N VAL A 44 5.62 0.41 9.39
CA VAL A 44 5.60 1.20 10.63
C VAL A 44 4.45 0.77 11.51
N ASN A 45 4.61 0.94 12.82
CA ASN A 45 3.52 1.00 13.77
C ASN A 45 3.35 2.46 14.17
N TYR A 46 2.17 3.03 13.98
CA TYR A 46 1.87 4.41 14.40
C TYR A 46 0.67 4.45 15.34
N CYS A 47 0.68 5.38 16.29
CA CYS A 47 -0.43 5.55 17.23
C CYS A 47 -1.13 6.89 17.00
N VAL A 48 -2.45 6.90 17.11
CA VAL A 48 -3.27 8.12 17.02
C VAL A 48 -3.76 8.48 18.42
N ASP A 49 -3.55 9.73 18.84
CA ASP A 49 -4.04 10.22 20.13
C ASP A 49 -5.56 10.48 20.14
N ASN A 50 -6.08 10.86 21.31
CA ASN A 50 -7.49 11.21 21.48
C ASN A 50 -7.90 12.47 20.70
N PHE A 51 -6.94 13.32 20.33
CA PHE A 51 -7.15 14.52 19.53
C PHE A 51 -7.10 14.24 18.02
N GLY A 52 -6.76 13.03 17.59
CA GLY A 52 -6.66 12.63 16.19
C GLY A 52 -5.31 12.91 15.56
N ASN A 53 -4.26 13.21 16.33
CA ASN A 53 -2.91 13.38 15.82
C ASN A 53 -2.13 12.07 15.88
N VAL A 54 -1.26 11.85 14.90
CA VAL A 54 -0.24 10.79 15.00
C VAL A 54 0.75 11.17 16.10
N SER A 55 0.70 10.44 17.22
CA SER A 55 1.49 10.72 18.42
C SER A 55 2.86 10.04 18.41
N SER A 56 2.97 8.90 17.72
CA SER A 56 4.23 8.18 17.56
C SER A 56 4.24 7.37 16.27
N VAL A 57 5.45 7.13 15.76
CA VAL A 57 5.71 6.26 14.60
C VAL A 57 6.98 5.47 14.90
N ALA A 58 6.90 4.15 14.87
CA ALA A 58 8.03 3.23 15.04
C ALA A 58 8.18 2.38 13.77
N ILE A 59 9.40 2.28 13.24
CA ILE A 59 9.70 1.37 12.13
C ILE A 59 9.68 -0.07 12.67
N ILE A 60 9.13 -1.00 11.89
CA ILE A 60 9.13 -2.45 12.16
C ILE A 60 10.26 -3.06 11.30
N PRO A 61 11.49 -3.24 11.83
CA PRO A 61 12.66 -3.52 11.00
C PRO A 61 12.58 -4.88 10.30
N GLU A 62 11.99 -5.87 10.94
CA GLU A 62 11.85 -7.24 10.43
C GLU A 62 10.85 -7.36 9.26
N LYS A 63 9.97 -6.38 9.07
CA LYS A 63 9.04 -6.29 7.94
C LYS A 63 9.47 -5.25 6.88
N THR A 64 10.51 -4.47 7.17
CA THR A 64 10.97 -3.36 6.31
C THR A 64 12.10 -3.79 5.37
N THR A 65 11.81 -3.79 4.07
CA THR A 65 12.80 -4.10 3.02
C THR A 65 13.47 -2.85 2.46
N TYR A 66 12.78 -1.70 2.39
CA TYR A 66 13.33 -0.44 1.87
C TYR A 66 14.35 0.18 2.84
N LYS A 67 15.45 0.74 2.33
CA LYS A 67 16.62 1.15 3.15
C LYS A 67 17.03 2.62 3.06
N ASN A 68 16.45 3.43 2.17
CA ASN A 68 16.82 4.84 2.08
C ASN A 68 16.30 5.63 3.27
N LYS A 69 17.22 6.06 4.14
CA LYS A 69 16.91 6.76 5.39
C LYS A 69 16.29 8.14 5.17
N GLU A 70 16.71 8.87 4.14
CA GLU A 70 16.21 10.21 3.86
C GLU A 70 14.76 10.14 3.41
N LYS A 71 14.46 9.23 2.47
CA LYS A 71 13.09 9.03 1.99
C LYS A 71 12.18 8.43 3.05
N ILE A 72 12.68 7.51 3.88
CA ILE A 72 11.94 6.99 5.04
C ILE A 72 11.58 8.12 6.00
N LYS A 73 12.52 9.03 6.28
CA LYS A 73 12.26 10.18 7.16
C LYS A 73 11.19 11.09 6.58
N GLU A 74 11.26 11.40 5.29
CA GLU A 74 10.25 12.20 4.58
C GLU A 74 8.84 11.60 4.75
N VAL A 75 8.69 10.29 4.47
CA VAL A 75 7.40 9.59 4.59
C VAL A 75 6.88 9.56 6.04
N ILE A 76 7.77 9.37 7.02
CA ILE A 76 7.38 9.41 8.44
C ILE A 76 6.94 10.81 8.86
N ASP A 77 7.63 11.85 8.40
CA ASP A 77 7.28 13.23 8.73
C ASP A 77 5.95 13.64 8.06
N ASP A 78 5.68 13.16 6.83
CA ASP A 78 4.37 13.29 6.19
C ASP A 78 3.26 12.59 6.98
N LEU A 79 3.49 11.36 7.43
CA LEU A 79 2.53 10.62 8.26
C LEU A 79 2.21 11.35 9.57
N LYS A 80 3.21 11.96 10.21
CA LYS A 80 3.00 12.75 11.45
C LYS A 80 2.13 14.00 11.25
N ASN A 81 2.04 14.50 10.02
CA ASN A 81 1.21 15.64 9.67
C ASN A 81 -0.24 15.27 9.33
N ILE A 82 -0.60 13.98 9.45
CA ILE A 82 -1.96 13.49 9.26
C ILE A 82 -2.81 13.76 10.50
N TYR A 83 -4.06 14.12 10.24
CA TYR A 83 -5.12 14.30 11.21
C TYR A 83 -6.26 13.32 10.93
N PHE A 84 -6.73 12.66 11.99
CA PHE A 84 -7.88 11.76 12.00
C PHE A 84 -9.08 12.48 12.61
N SER A 85 -10.23 12.45 11.94
CA SER A 85 -11.45 13.12 12.42
C SER A 85 -11.95 12.57 13.76
N PRO A 86 -12.76 13.33 14.53
CA PRO A 86 -13.28 12.91 15.85
C PRO A 86 -14.04 11.58 15.88
N ASP A 87 -14.68 11.25 14.76
CA ASP A 87 -15.46 10.03 14.54
C ASP A 87 -14.62 8.85 14.00
N SER A 88 -13.33 9.05 13.75
CA SER A 88 -12.46 7.99 13.25
C SER A 88 -12.28 6.87 14.28
N GLU A 89 -12.56 5.64 13.86
CA GLU A 89 -12.29 4.42 14.65
C GLU A 89 -10.79 4.22 14.95
N GLN A 90 -9.90 4.95 14.28
CA GLN A 90 -8.45 4.82 14.50
C GLN A 90 -7.93 5.60 15.71
N ARG A 91 -8.71 6.52 16.29
CA ARG A 91 -8.30 7.32 17.44
C ARG A 91 -8.07 6.44 18.67
N ASN A 92 -7.08 6.81 19.47
CA ASN A 92 -6.65 6.06 20.68
C ASN A 92 -6.18 4.64 20.40
N GLU A 93 -5.80 4.33 19.15
CA GLU A 93 -5.31 3.02 18.75
C GLU A 93 -3.96 3.15 18.04
N CYS A 94 -3.24 2.02 17.99
CA CYS A 94 -2.00 1.89 17.24
C CYS A 94 -2.19 0.89 16.11
N HIS A 95 -1.67 1.24 14.93
CA HIS A 95 -1.91 0.53 13.69
C HIS A 95 -0.59 0.22 13.00
N ASP A 96 -0.46 -1.01 12.50
CA ASP A 96 0.58 -1.35 11.53
C ASP A 96 0.19 -0.81 10.15
N TYR A 97 1.13 -0.18 9.46
CA TYR A 97 0.94 0.36 8.12
C TYR A 97 2.15 0.10 7.24
N ASN A 98 1.90 -0.18 5.96
CA ASN A 98 2.92 -0.46 4.97
C ASN A 98 2.91 0.62 3.88
N PHE A 99 4.02 1.32 3.74
CA PHE A 99 4.32 2.16 2.59
C PHE A 99 5.10 1.34 1.55
N ILE A 100 4.81 1.56 0.28
CA ILE A 100 5.34 0.78 -0.83
C ILE A 100 6.21 1.70 -1.71
N PHE A 101 7.45 1.28 -1.96
CA PHE A 101 8.44 1.97 -2.78
C PHE A 101 8.71 1.19 -4.05
N ILE A 102 8.35 1.78 -5.19
CA ILE A 102 8.28 1.11 -6.48
C ILE A 102 9.35 1.72 -7.39
N ASN A 103 10.10 0.87 -8.10
CA ASN A 103 11.00 1.36 -9.14
C ASN A 103 10.17 2.02 -10.27
N PRO A 104 10.48 3.26 -10.69
CA PRO A 104 9.76 3.99 -11.74
C PRO A 104 9.65 3.24 -13.06
N LYS A 105 10.55 2.28 -13.35
CA LYS A 105 10.44 1.41 -14.53
C LYS A 105 9.09 0.70 -14.62
N TYR A 106 8.38 0.52 -13.51
CA TYR A 106 7.07 -0.15 -13.44
C TYR A 106 5.86 0.76 -13.63
N GLU A 107 6.03 2.09 -13.60
CA GLU A 107 4.91 3.04 -13.65
C GLU A 107 4.03 2.83 -14.88
N ASN A 108 4.65 2.63 -16.05
CA ASN A 108 3.97 2.41 -17.33
C ASN A 108 4.38 1.10 -18.01
N ASN A 109 5.03 0.18 -17.27
CA ASN A 109 5.54 -1.04 -17.88
C ASN A 109 4.44 -1.95 -18.40
N LYS A 110 4.78 -2.67 -19.46
CA LYS A 110 4.06 -3.86 -19.94
C LYS A 110 5.04 -5.02 -19.99
N LEU A 111 4.53 -6.23 -19.79
CA LEU A 111 5.36 -7.42 -19.88
C LEU A 111 5.95 -7.54 -21.28
N ASP A 112 7.26 -7.80 -21.34
CA ASP A 112 7.97 -8.10 -22.58
C ASP A 112 7.29 -9.28 -23.31
N SER A 113 7.07 -9.15 -24.62
CA SER A 113 6.36 -10.15 -25.43
C SER A 113 7.04 -11.53 -25.38
N SER A 114 8.36 -11.57 -25.26
CA SER A 114 9.14 -12.81 -25.13
C SER A 114 8.87 -13.56 -23.82
N LYS A 115 8.31 -12.89 -22.80
CA LYS A 115 7.99 -13.47 -21.49
C LYS A 115 6.51 -13.87 -21.35
N ILE A 116 5.63 -13.50 -22.28
CA ILE A 116 4.18 -13.76 -22.19
C ILE A 116 3.87 -15.26 -22.03
N SER A 117 4.58 -16.12 -22.76
CA SER A 117 4.36 -17.57 -22.70
C SER A 117 4.57 -18.15 -21.29
N LYS A 118 5.42 -17.51 -20.47
CA LYS A 118 5.67 -17.92 -19.08
C LYS A 118 4.49 -17.65 -18.16
N CYS A 119 3.57 -16.76 -18.52
CA CYS A 119 2.39 -16.47 -17.69
C CYS A 119 1.44 -17.66 -17.58
N TYR A 120 1.45 -18.59 -18.55
CA TYR A 120 0.67 -19.82 -18.44
C TYR A 120 1.03 -20.63 -17.18
N GLU A 121 2.32 -20.65 -16.82
CA GLU A 121 2.81 -21.32 -15.61
C GLU A 121 2.37 -20.61 -14.32
N LEU A 122 1.98 -19.33 -14.40
CA LEU A 122 1.51 -18.52 -13.27
C LEU A 122 0.01 -18.67 -12.99
N ARG A 123 -0.73 -19.36 -13.85
CA ARG A 123 -2.17 -19.58 -13.68
C ARG A 123 -2.51 -20.52 -12.53
N LYS A 124 -1.59 -21.44 -12.18
CA LYS A 124 -1.79 -22.45 -11.15
C LYS A 124 -0.60 -22.53 -10.21
N GLY A 125 -0.86 -22.87 -8.94
CA GLY A 125 0.18 -23.17 -7.98
C GLY A 125 -0.04 -22.50 -6.62
N SER A 126 1.01 -22.59 -5.80
CA SER A 126 1.06 -21.92 -4.50
C SER A 126 1.98 -20.70 -4.62
N TYR A 127 1.59 -19.57 -4.04
CA TYR A 127 2.33 -18.31 -4.13
C TYR A 127 2.45 -17.63 -2.77
N LYS A 128 3.43 -16.73 -2.66
CA LYS A 128 3.61 -15.80 -1.53
C LYS A 128 3.95 -14.41 -2.03
N TYR A 129 3.57 -13.40 -1.25
CA TYR A 129 4.06 -12.03 -1.40
C TYR A 129 5.52 -11.98 -0.96
N VAL A 130 6.41 -11.57 -1.86
CA VAL A 130 7.85 -11.44 -1.58
C VAL A 130 8.33 -10.00 -1.49
N ASP A 131 7.46 -9.04 -1.84
CA ASP A 131 7.67 -7.61 -1.54
C ASP A 131 7.58 -7.31 -0.03
N GLY A 132 6.91 -8.17 0.74
CA GLY A 132 6.74 -8.05 2.18
C GLY A 132 5.37 -7.53 2.63
N SER A 133 4.41 -7.30 1.72
CA SER A 133 3.11 -6.69 2.08
C SER A 133 2.29 -7.60 2.99
N PHE A 134 2.35 -8.90 2.73
CA PHE A 134 1.58 -9.92 3.44
C PHE A 134 2.41 -11.23 3.57
N PRO A 135 3.53 -11.20 4.31
CA PRO A 135 4.50 -12.30 4.34
C PRO A 135 3.91 -13.60 4.91
N GLU A 136 2.85 -13.50 5.71
CA GLU A 136 2.14 -14.62 6.32
C GLU A 136 1.06 -15.23 5.41
N ILE A 137 0.66 -14.54 4.34
CA ILE A 137 -0.37 -15.03 3.43
C ILE A 137 0.23 -16.05 2.45
N THR A 138 -0.40 -17.22 2.41
CA THR A 138 -0.21 -18.20 1.35
C THR A 138 -1.38 -18.13 0.38
N ILE A 139 -1.07 -18.05 -0.90
CA ILE A 139 -2.05 -18.04 -1.99
C ILE A 139 -2.04 -19.41 -2.65
N ILE A 140 -3.19 -20.04 -2.82
CA ILE A 140 -3.36 -21.29 -3.57
C ILE A 140 -4.29 -21.00 -4.74
N ARG A 141 -3.81 -21.21 -5.96
CA ARG A 141 -4.51 -20.86 -7.19
C ARG A 141 -4.67 -22.07 -8.10
N ASN A 142 -5.87 -22.25 -8.63
CA ASN A 142 -6.17 -23.17 -9.73
C ASN A 142 -6.90 -22.41 -10.85
N ASP A 143 -7.49 -23.12 -11.83
CA ASP A 143 -8.15 -22.50 -12.98
C ASP A 143 -9.40 -21.68 -12.62
N GLU A 144 -10.07 -22.01 -11.51
CA GLU A 144 -11.38 -21.45 -11.17
C GLU A 144 -11.32 -20.54 -9.94
N PHE A 145 -10.39 -20.80 -9.02
CA PHE A 145 -10.33 -20.14 -7.72
C PHE A 145 -8.90 -19.76 -7.31
N GLN A 146 -8.83 -18.68 -6.54
CA GLN A 146 -7.71 -18.32 -5.69
C GLN A 146 -8.16 -18.34 -4.23
N ILE A 147 -7.40 -19.00 -3.36
CA ILE A 147 -7.61 -19.01 -1.92
C ILE A 147 -6.40 -18.36 -1.26
N GLU A 148 -6.63 -17.29 -0.51
CA GLU A 148 -5.62 -16.64 0.31
C GLU A 148 -5.87 -17.00 1.76
N LYS A 149 -4.83 -17.46 2.48
CA LYS A 149 -4.97 -17.84 3.89
C LYS A 149 -3.73 -17.53 4.70
N ASN A 150 -3.95 -17.23 5.97
CA ASN A 150 -2.94 -17.24 7.02
C ASN A 150 -3.51 -18.00 8.24
N GLN A 151 -2.87 -17.88 9.41
CA GLN A 151 -3.32 -18.57 10.63
C GLN A 151 -4.69 -18.11 11.14
N LYS A 152 -5.14 -16.90 10.78
CA LYS A 152 -6.33 -16.25 11.34
C LYS A 152 -7.47 -16.15 10.33
N GLN A 153 -7.16 -16.02 9.04
CA GLN A 153 -8.15 -15.73 8.01
C GLN A 153 -7.98 -16.56 6.76
N THR A 154 -9.09 -16.79 6.07
CA THR A 154 -9.14 -17.36 4.73
C THR A 154 -10.09 -16.54 3.87
N SER A 155 -9.71 -16.30 2.63
CA SER A 155 -10.46 -15.57 1.62
C SER A 155 -10.46 -16.37 0.33
N LYS A 156 -11.64 -16.56 -0.28
CA LYS A 156 -11.81 -17.28 -1.54
C LYS A 156 -12.27 -16.31 -2.61
N PHE A 157 -11.60 -16.38 -3.76
CA PHE A 157 -11.87 -15.58 -4.94
C PHE A 157 -12.16 -16.50 -6.13
N LYS A 158 -13.08 -16.11 -7.01
CA LYS A 158 -13.15 -16.64 -8.38
C LYS A 158 -12.04 -15.98 -9.18
N ILE A 159 -11.29 -16.73 -9.97
CA ILE A 159 -10.29 -16.20 -10.89
C ILE A 159 -10.73 -16.38 -12.33
N GLU A 160 -10.53 -15.34 -13.15
CA GLU A 160 -10.82 -15.37 -14.59
C GLU A 160 -9.63 -14.76 -15.35
N TRP A 161 -9.18 -15.42 -16.41
CA TRP A 161 -8.04 -14.99 -17.23
C TRP A 161 -8.51 -14.47 -18.59
N PRO A 162 -8.83 -13.17 -18.73
CA PRO A 162 -9.23 -12.60 -20.02
C PRO A 162 -8.13 -12.70 -21.09
N ASN A 163 -6.86 -12.73 -20.69
CA ASN A 163 -5.72 -12.99 -21.56
C ASN A 163 -4.54 -13.53 -20.73
N ASP A 164 -3.39 -13.77 -21.36
CA ASP A 164 -2.24 -14.40 -20.70
C ASP A 164 -1.59 -13.53 -19.62
N THR A 165 -1.68 -12.21 -19.70
CA THR A 165 -1.03 -11.30 -18.75
C THR A 165 -1.98 -10.69 -17.74
N ASN A 166 -3.29 -10.92 -17.87
CA ASN A 166 -4.31 -10.31 -17.03
C ASN A 166 -5.20 -11.37 -16.38
N TYR A 167 -5.51 -11.18 -15.11
CA TYR A 167 -6.53 -11.95 -14.41
C TYR A 167 -7.41 -11.06 -13.53
N ILE A 168 -8.62 -11.53 -13.29
CA ILE A 168 -9.63 -10.85 -12.47
C ILE A 168 -9.90 -11.74 -11.27
N LEU A 169 -9.82 -11.17 -10.07
CA LEU A 169 -10.24 -11.81 -8.83
C LEU A 169 -11.58 -11.24 -8.39
N THR A 170 -12.61 -12.08 -8.29
CA THR A 170 -13.90 -11.70 -7.70
C THR A 170 -13.99 -12.28 -6.30
N TYR A 171 -14.13 -11.45 -5.27
CA TYR A 171 -14.24 -11.94 -3.89
C TYR A 171 -15.57 -12.67 -3.69
N LEU A 172 -15.51 -13.92 -3.22
CA LEU A 172 -16.68 -14.77 -3.02
C LEU A 172 -17.09 -14.86 -1.57
N THR A 173 -16.12 -15.16 -0.69
CA THR A 173 -16.37 -15.37 0.74
C THR A 173 -15.06 -15.41 1.51
N GLY A 174 -15.15 -15.34 2.84
CA GLY A 174 -14.03 -15.54 3.73
C GLY A 174 -14.47 -15.81 5.17
N SER A 175 -13.49 -16.10 6.03
CA SER A 175 -13.74 -16.32 7.45
C SER A 175 -13.96 -15.02 8.23
N ASN A 176 -13.45 -13.88 7.71
CA ASN A 176 -13.64 -12.57 8.33
C ASN A 176 -14.90 -11.89 7.77
N LYS A 177 -15.96 -11.87 8.59
CA LYS A 177 -17.26 -11.27 8.24
C LYS A 177 -17.22 -9.78 7.94
N ARG A 178 -16.22 -9.04 8.42
CA ARG A 178 -16.04 -7.61 8.05
C ARG A 178 -15.77 -7.44 6.56
N LEU A 179 -15.30 -8.48 5.88
CA LEU A 179 -15.01 -8.47 4.46
C LEU A 179 -16.21 -8.86 3.58
N ASP A 180 -17.36 -9.23 4.16
CA ASP A 180 -18.54 -9.65 3.38
C ASP A 180 -19.07 -8.50 2.47
N PHE A 181 -18.79 -7.24 2.80
CA PHE A 181 -19.07 -6.09 1.94
C PHE A 181 -18.32 -6.10 0.60
N PHE A 182 -17.24 -6.88 0.48
CA PHE A 182 -16.50 -7.05 -0.78
C PHE A 182 -17.06 -8.15 -1.68
N ILE A 183 -18.08 -8.91 -1.26
CA ILE A 183 -18.64 -10.01 -2.06
C ILE A 183 -19.10 -9.50 -3.43
N GLY A 184 -18.63 -10.16 -4.49
CA GLY A 184 -18.90 -9.79 -5.88
C GLY A 184 -18.02 -8.67 -6.43
N ARG A 185 -17.25 -7.97 -5.59
CA ARG A 185 -16.31 -6.94 -6.05
C ARG A 185 -15.09 -7.55 -6.71
N LYS A 186 -14.51 -6.81 -7.66
CA LYS A 186 -13.45 -7.27 -8.55
C LYS A 186 -12.15 -6.53 -8.29
N ILE A 187 -11.06 -7.28 -8.33
CA ILE A 187 -9.68 -6.79 -8.42
C ILE A 187 -9.16 -7.20 -9.79
N TYR A 188 -8.69 -6.22 -10.57
CA TYR A 188 -8.11 -6.47 -11.89
C TYR A 188 -6.60 -6.50 -11.73
N VAL A 189 -5.94 -7.54 -12.23
CA VAL A 189 -4.50 -7.71 -12.05
C VAL A 189 -3.83 -7.90 -13.41
N GLU A 190 -2.79 -7.10 -13.65
CA GLU A 190 -1.90 -7.20 -14.79
C GLU A 190 -0.51 -7.64 -14.32
N ILE A 191 0.03 -8.69 -14.94
CA ILE A 191 1.42 -9.10 -14.80
C ILE A 191 2.26 -8.19 -15.68
N ILE A 192 3.17 -7.43 -15.06
CA ILE A 192 3.95 -6.39 -15.75
C ILE A 192 5.42 -6.76 -15.89
N ASP A 193 5.96 -7.70 -15.12
CA ASP A 193 7.32 -8.21 -15.29
C ASP A 193 7.46 -9.62 -14.69
N ILE A 194 8.43 -10.37 -15.19
CA ILE A 194 8.87 -11.66 -14.63
C ILE A 194 10.37 -11.54 -14.35
N LEU A 195 10.73 -11.65 -13.08
CA LEU A 195 12.07 -11.51 -12.57
C LEU A 195 12.89 -12.77 -12.83
N SER A 196 14.23 -12.65 -12.75
CA SER A 196 15.16 -13.74 -13.03
C SER A 196 14.99 -14.95 -12.11
N ASP A 197 14.44 -14.76 -10.91
CA ASP A 197 14.19 -15.81 -9.93
C ASP A 197 12.80 -16.48 -10.07
N GLY A 198 12.06 -16.14 -11.13
CA GLY A 198 10.73 -16.67 -11.42
C GLY A 198 9.59 -15.99 -10.65
N SER A 199 9.89 -15.03 -9.78
CA SER A 199 8.84 -14.16 -9.22
C SER A 199 8.32 -13.19 -10.30
N TYR A 200 7.10 -12.70 -10.12
CA TYR A 200 6.48 -11.77 -11.06
C TYR A 200 5.99 -10.52 -10.35
N VAL A 201 6.14 -9.39 -11.03
CA VAL A 201 5.62 -8.10 -10.59
C VAL A 201 4.26 -7.91 -11.21
N TYR A 202 3.29 -7.48 -10.40
CA TYR A 202 1.94 -7.21 -10.85
C TYR A 202 1.52 -5.78 -10.50
N ARG A 203 0.59 -5.26 -11.28
CA ARG A 203 -0.19 -4.05 -10.99
C ARG A 203 -1.66 -4.45 -10.87
N ALA A 204 -2.29 -4.06 -9.78
CA ALA A 204 -3.68 -4.35 -9.49
C ALA A 204 -4.49 -3.06 -9.39
N THR A 205 -5.69 -3.06 -9.96
CA THR A 205 -6.73 -2.08 -9.64
C THR A 205 -7.65 -2.70 -8.60
N LEU A 206 -7.65 -2.11 -7.39
CA LEU A 206 -8.44 -2.55 -6.26
C LEU A 206 -9.91 -2.14 -6.40
N THR A 207 -10.74 -2.61 -5.48
CA THR A 207 -12.19 -2.42 -5.54
C THR A 207 -12.66 -0.96 -5.38
N ASP A 208 -11.79 -0.10 -4.87
CA ASP A 208 -12.01 1.34 -4.71
C ASP A 208 -11.39 2.16 -5.86
N GLY A 209 -10.84 1.49 -6.87
CA GLY A 209 -10.15 2.11 -8.00
C GLY A 209 -8.68 2.45 -7.74
N SER A 210 -8.19 2.30 -6.51
CA SER A 210 -6.78 2.52 -6.21
C SER A 210 -5.90 1.48 -6.91
N LEU A 211 -4.69 1.90 -7.30
CA LEU A 211 -3.70 0.98 -7.86
C LEU A 211 -2.86 0.37 -6.73
N ALA A 212 -2.38 -0.84 -6.91
CA ALA A 212 -1.41 -1.49 -6.03
C ALA A 212 -0.38 -2.24 -6.87
N THR A 213 0.90 -2.09 -6.54
CA THR A 213 2.00 -2.85 -7.17
C THR A 213 2.63 -3.77 -6.15
N GLY A 214 2.89 -5.03 -6.53
CA GLY A 214 3.49 -6.01 -5.63
C GLY A 214 4.24 -7.11 -6.39
N ILE A 215 4.84 -8.04 -5.63
CA ILE A 215 5.63 -9.13 -6.19
C ILE A 215 5.17 -10.45 -5.59
N LEU A 216 4.74 -11.35 -6.48
CA LEU A 216 4.38 -12.71 -6.11
C LEU A 216 5.45 -13.68 -6.58
N LYS A 217 5.81 -14.62 -5.70
CA LYS A 217 6.68 -15.74 -6.03
C LYS A 217 5.92 -17.04 -5.92
N LYS A 218 6.02 -17.87 -6.96
CA LYS A 218 5.50 -19.23 -6.95
C LYS A 218 6.39 -20.08 -6.03
N ASN A 219 5.78 -20.81 -5.11
CA ASN A 219 6.46 -21.81 -4.32
C ASN A 219 6.79 -23.00 -5.23
N ASN A 220 8.04 -23.46 -5.20
CA ASN A 220 8.40 -24.72 -5.82
C ASN A 220 7.84 -25.83 -4.92
N SER A 221 6.77 -26.48 -5.37
CA SER A 221 6.29 -27.74 -4.79
C SER A 221 7.23 -28.88 -5.17
#